data_AF-A0A0E3PJH6-F1
#
_entry.id   AF-A0A0E3PJH6-F1
#
_cell.length_a   1.000
_cell.length_b   1.000
_cell.length_c   1.000
_cell.angle_alpha   90.00
_cell.angle_beta   90.00
_cell.angle_gamma   90.00
#
_symmetry.space_group_name_H-M   'P 1'
#
loop_
_entity.id
_entity.type
_entity.pdbx_description
1 polymer ?
#
loop_
_entity_poly.entity_id
_entity_poly.type
_entity_poly.pdbx_seq_one_letter_code
_entity_poly.pdbx_strand_id
1 'polypeptide(L)'
;MLKREVAKRVFAKEFEACRELEKSARSSSEPTDSKSPNLLISPLGLILNRVFVVGVLTELDSIGAQSEMWKARIVDPTGAFTVYAGQYQPDASIFFSTVRVPAFISLTGKARIYEPEPGSVFISIRAEEANVVDEEIRNRWVVDTAEQTVDRLEAFSRALESGFRGETLREYLLERGVSEELAEGISIALERDRFPREFAKQLRASIREGLKALDFEAEDTAGAAYQKEFVLELLREMGGNKGVDYAVFVETAVSKGVPEEVVEEVVRSLLAGGQCYEPRIGIIRLVG
;
A
#
# COMPACT_ATOMS: atom_id res chain seq x y z
N MET A 1 31.37 0.39 4.69
CA MET A 1 30.10 1.11 4.95
C MET A 1 28.98 0.22 4.43
N LEU A 2 28.11 -0.32 5.30
CA LEU A 2 26.98 -1.15 4.87
C LEU A 2 26.15 -0.35 3.85
N LYS A 3 26.07 -0.83 2.61
CA LYS A 3 25.29 -0.20 1.54
C LYS A 3 23.84 -0.17 2.01
N ARG A 4 23.22 1.01 2.11
CA ARG A 4 21.81 1.13 2.49
C ARG A 4 20.99 0.39 1.42
N GLU A 5 20.15 -0.54 1.87
CA GLU A 5 19.24 -1.24 0.96
C GLU A 5 18.24 -0.26 0.35
N VAL A 6 17.98 -0.46 -0.94
CA VAL A 6 17.04 0.36 -1.69
C VAL A 6 15.63 0.12 -1.15
N ALA A 7 14.90 1.21 -0.87
CA ALA A 7 13.52 1.13 -0.46
C ALA A 7 12.67 0.58 -1.61
N LYS A 8 12.04 -0.58 -1.40
CA LYS A 8 11.20 -1.25 -2.40
C LYS A 8 9.81 -0.61 -2.41
N ARG A 9 9.20 -0.50 -3.60
CA ARG A 9 7.78 -0.16 -3.73
C ARG A 9 6.96 -1.43 -3.66
N VAL A 10 5.91 -1.42 -2.85
CA VAL A 10 5.04 -2.56 -2.62
C VAL A 10 3.67 -2.03 -2.22
N PHE A 11 2.61 -2.65 -2.75
CA PHE A 11 1.24 -2.33 -2.38
C PHE A 11 0.89 -2.88 -1.00
N ALA A 12 -0.02 -2.23 -0.28
CA ALA A 12 -0.42 -2.59 1.08
C ALA A 12 -0.87 -4.05 1.19
N LYS A 13 -1.64 -4.53 0.21
CA LYS A 13 -2.09 -5.93 0.15
C LYS A 13 -0.94 -6.93 0.03
N GLU A 14 0.08 -6.62 -0.76
CA GLU A 14 1.28 -7.46 -0.90
C GLU A 14 2.16 -7.38 0.35
N PHE A 15 2.28 -6.19 0.93
CA PHE A 15 3.02 -5.97 2.16
C PHE A 15 2.41 -6.71 3.35
N GLU A 16 1.09 -6.64 3.55
CA GLU A 16 0.39 -7.32 4.64
C GLU A 16 0.58 -8.85 4.60
N ALA A 17 0.75 -9.40 3.40
CA ALA A 17 0.98 -10.82 3.19
C ALA A 17 2.46 -11.25 3.34
N CYS A 18 3.39 -10.32 3.57
CA CYS A 18 4.79 -10.65 3.79
C CYS A 18 5.01 -11.48 5.06
N ARG A 19 6.06 -12.31 5.04
CA ARG A 19 6.49 -13.14 6.16
C ARG A 19 7.98 -12.95 6.42
N GLU A 20 8.44 -13.40 7.59
CA GLU A 20 9.87 -13.35 7.91
C GLU A 20 10.64 -14.29 6.99
N LEU A 21 11.72 -13.76 6.41
CA LEU A 21 12.64 -14.55 5.61
C LEU A 21 13.70 -15.14 6.54
N GLU A 22 13.68 -16.46 6.68
CA GLU A 22 14.68 -17.17 7.48
C GLU A 22 16.06 -17.05 6.81
N LYS A 23 17.09 -16.75 7.60
CA LYS A 23 18.45 -16.56 7.08
C LYS A 23 18.99 -17.82 6.39
N SER A 24 18.60 -19.00 6.86
CA SER A 24 18.95 -20.30 6.28
C SER A 24 18.30 -20.60 4.94
N ALA A 25 17.24 -19.88 4.57
CA ALA A 25 16.54 -20.08 3.31
C ALA A 25 17.27 -19.44 2.12
N ARG A 26 18.28 -18.59 2.35
CA ARG A 26 19.06 -17.99 1.27
C ARG A 26 20.28 -18.82 0.91
N SER A 27 20.52 -18.93 -0.39
CA SER A 27 21.70 -19.56 -0.99
C SER A 27 23.02 -18.81 -0.67
N SER A 28 22.93 -17.51 -0.37
CA SER A 28 24.07 -16.62 -0.12
C SER A 28 24.33 -16.34 1.37
N SER A 29 23.89 -17.22 2.28
CA SER A 29 24.12 -17.01 3.71
C SER A 29 25.61 -17.14 4.07
N GLU A 30 26.32 -16.01 4.13
CA GLU A 30 27.60 -15.93 4.84
C GLU A 30 27.39 -16.32 6.33
N PRO A 31 28.42 -16.84 7.02
CA PRO A 31 28.28 -17.38 8.36
C PRO A 31 27.71 -16.31 9.30
N THR A 32 26.50 -16.58 9.79
CA THR A 32 25.75 -15.89 10.84
C THR A 32 26.48 -14.73 11.53
N ASP A 33 26.58 -13.57 10.87
CA ASP A 33 26.88 -12.34 11.58
C ASP A 33 25.57 -11.81 12.17
N SER A 34 25.58 -11.57 13.48
CA SER A 34 24.49 -11.01 14.29
C SER A 34 23.93 -9.68 13.77
N LYS A 35 24.62 -9.05 12.80
CA LYS A 35 24.26 -7.78 12.16
C LYS A 35 23.45 -7.92 10.87
N SER A 36 23.12 -9.12 10.42
CA SER A 36 22.34 -9.33 9.21
C SER A 36 20.92 -8.78 9.38
N PRO A 37 20.42 -7.93 8.44
CA PRO A 37 19.11 -7.30 8.56
C PRO A 37 17.98 -8.33 8.60
N ASN A 38 16.89 -7.98 9.30
CA ASN A 38 15.67 -8.77 9.24
C ASN A 38 14.99 -8.52 7.89
N LEU A 39 15.06 -9.51 7.02
CA LEU A 39 14.42 -9.48 5.71
C LEU A 39 13.02 -10.08 5.83
N LEU A 40 12.11 -9.48 5.07
CA LEU A 40 10.79 -10.04 4.83
C LEU A 40 10.72 -10.49 3.38
N ILE A 41 9.81 -11.42 3.12
CA ILE A 41 9.51 -11.92 1.79
C ILE A 41 8.00 -11.85 1.53
N SER A 42 7.62 -11.29 0.40
CA SER A 42 6.23 -11.27 -0.06
C SER A 42 5.82 -12.62 -0.67
N PRO A 43 4.52 -12.90 -0.84
CA PRO A 43 4.06 -14.10 -1.54
C PRO A 43 4.53 -14.21 -3.00
N LEU A 44 4.87 -13.08 -3.65
CA LEU A 44 5.42 -13.05 -5.01
C LEU A 44 6.95 -13.20 -5.05
N GLY A 45 7.61 -13.40 -3.91
CA GLY A 45 9.06 -13.55 -3.82
C GLY A 45 9.83 -12.23 -3.77
N LEU A 46 9.17 -11.08 -3.64
CA LEU A 46 9.88 -9.82 -3.34
C LEU A 46 10.51 -9.91 -1.95
N ILE A 47 11.85 -9.86 -1.88
CA ILE A 47 12.61 -9.74 -0.64
C ILE A 47 12.78 -8.25 -0.32
N LEU A 48 12.49 -7.85 0.93
CA LEU A 48 12.53 -6.46 1.35
C LEU A 48 12.89 -6.29 2.83
N ASN A 49 13.52 -5.17 3.14
CA ASN A 49 13.78 -4.67 4.51
C ASN A 49 13.22 -3.26 4.68
N ARG A 50 13.28 -2.47 3.60
CA ARG A 50 12.92 -1.06 3.58
C ARG A 50 11.94 -0.83 2.46
N VAL A 51 10.91 -0.03 2.73
CA VAL A 51 9.83 0.26 1.78
C VAL A 51 9.72 1.76 1.56
N PHE A 52 9.30 2.13 0.35
CA PHE A 52 8.88 3.48 0.00
C PHE A 52 7.42 3.41 -0.43
N VAL A 53 6.54 4.04 0.36
CA VAL A 53 5.10 4.02 0.15
C VAL A 53 4.58 5.44 0.00
N VAL A 54 3.55 5.62 -0.81
CA VAL A 54 2.82 6.88 -0.93
C VAL A 54 1.33 6.57 -0.86
N GLY A 55 0.61 7.31 -0.05
CA GLY A 55 -0.82 7.08 0.16
C GLY A 55 -1.46 8.15 1.02
N VAL A 56 -2.68 7.89 1.44
CA VAL A 56 -3.47 8.81 2.27
C VAL A 56 -3.25 8.45 3.74
N LEU A 57 -2.74 9.40 4.53
CA LEU A 57 -2.76 9.28 5.98
C LEU A 57 -4.20 9.48 6.46
N THR A 58 -4.86 8.41 6.93
CA THR A 58 -6.28 8.44 7.33
C THR A 58 -6.50 8.41 8.83
N GLU A 59 -5.54 7.88 9.58
CA GLU A 59 -5.58 7.78 11.04
C GLU A 59 -4.20 8.09 11.61
N LEU A 60 -4.18 8.81 12.74
CA LEU A 60 -2.96 9.13 13.46
C LEU A 60 -3.26 9.22 14.96
N ASP A 61 -2.68 8.29 15.72
CA ASP A 61 -2.83 8.21 17.17
C ASP A 61 -1.48 8.34 17.88
N SER A 62 -1.43 9.12 18.95
CA SER A 62 -0.32 9.09 19.92
C SER A 62 -0.59 7.99 20.93
N ILE A 63 0.13 6.88 20.80
CA ILE A 63 0.08 5.74 21.72
C ILE A 63 1.31 5.77 22.65
N GLY A 64 1.13 5.39 23.92
CA GLY A 64 2.23 5.34 24.89
C GLY A 64 2.06 6.34 26.03
N ALA A 65 1.94 5.80 27.25
CA ALA A 65 1.72 6.62 28.46
C ALA A 65 2.98 7.35 28.97
N GLN A 66 4.18 6.94 28.54
CA GLN A 66 5.46 7.49 29.01
C GLN A 66 6.47 7.82 27.88
N SER A 67 6.18 7.45 26.63
CA SER A 67 7.01 7.76 25.46
C SER A 67 6.06 8.04 24.30
N GLU A 68 6.23 9.20 23.65
CA GLU A 68 5.46 9.55 22.45
C GLU A 68 5.81 8.55 21.34
N MET A 69 4.84 7.68 21.03
CA MET A 69 4.91 6.75 19.91
C MET A 69 3.69 7.00 19.04
N TRP A 70 3.92 7.33 17.78
CA TRP A 70 2.86 7.54 16.81
C TRP A 70 2.50 6.21 16.17
N LYS A 71 1.19 5.94 16.06
CA LYS A 71 0.62 4.91 15.22
C LYS A 71 -0.15 5.60 14.10
N ALA A 72 0.24 5.33 12.87
CA ALA A 72 -0.36 5.93 11.67
C ALA A 72 -0.93 4.85 10.76
N ARG A 73 -2.02 5.18 10.05
CA ARG A 73 -2.60 4.33 8.99
C ARG A 73 -2.49 5.05 7.66
N ILE A 74 -1.75 4.46 6.72
CA ILE A 74 -1.57 4.99 5.36
C ILE A 74 -2.31 4.08 4.39
N VAL A 75 -3.28 4.61 3.65
CA VAL A 75 -4.11 3.85 2.72
C VAL A 75 -3.58 4.02 1.30
N ASP A 76 -3.47 2.89 0.60
CA ASP A 76 -3.27 2.84 -0.85
C ASP A 76 -4.47 2.13 -1.51
N PRO A 77 -4.56 2.07 -2.85
CA PRO A 77 -5.72 1.47 -3.52
C PRO A 77 -5.95 -0.03 -3.23
N THR A 78 -5.00 -0.71 -2.60
CA THR A 78 -5.07 -2.15 -2.31
C THR A 78 -5.30 -2.46 -0.84
N GLY A 79 -5.17 -1.50 0.06
CA GLY A 79 -5.31 -1.70 1.49
C GLY A 79 -4.66 -0.60 2.32
N ALA A 80 -4.19 -0.95 3.52
CA ALA A 80 -3.57 0.01 4.42
C ALA A 80 -2.27 -0.50 5.04
N PHE A 81 -1.28 0.37 5.15
CA PHE A 81 -0.08 0.17 5.93
C PHE A 81 -0.29 0.61 7.37
N THR A 82 0.13 -0.21 8.32
CA THR A 82 0.28 0.19 9.73
C THR A 82 1.70 0.71 9.94
N VAL A 83 1.83 1.93 10.46
CA VAL A 83 3.10 2.61 10.63
C VAL A 83 3.31 2.97 12.10
N TYR A 84 4.54 2.82 12.57
CA TYR A 84 4.97 3.28 13.89
C TYR A 84 6.17 4.22 13.80
N ALA A 85 6.16 5.29 14.57
CA ALA A 85 7.31 6.18 14.78
C ALA A 85 7.45 6.49 16.26
N GLY A 86 8.57 6.11 16.86
CA GLY A 86 8.86 6.40 18.26
C GLY A 86 9.92 7.48 18.42
N GLN A 87 10.22 7.84 19.66
CA GLN A 87 11.23 8.84 20.03
C GLN A 87 12.62 8.68 19.38
N TYR A 88 12.98 7.48 18.93
CA TYR A 88 14.26 7.20 18.25
C TYR A 88 14.21 7.45 16.73
N GLN A 89 13.07 7.92 16.22
CA GLN A 89 12.84 8.31 14.83
C GLN A 89 12.41 9.79 14.84
N PRO A 90 13.35 10.73 15.09
CA PRO A 90 13.01 12.13 15.34
C PRO A 90 12.29 12.78 14.16
N ASP A 91 12.78 12.58 12.93
CA ASP A 91 12.20 13.20 11.73
C ASP A 91 10.75 12.75 11.50
N ALA A 92 10.50 11.44 11.56
CA ALA A 92 9.15 10.90 11.44
C ALA A 92 8.23 11.33 12.60
N SER A 93 8.74 11.41 13.84
CA SER A 93 7.94 11.82 15.00
C SER A 93 7.54 13.29 14.94
N ILE A 94 8.45 14.17 14.48
CA ILE A 94 8.17 15.58 14.25
C ILE A 94 7.15 15.76 13.12
N PHE A 95 7.30 14.99 12.04
CA PHE A 95 6.33 14.99 10.95
C PHE A 95 4.93 14.62 11.46
N PHE A 96 4.82 13.51 12.20
CA PHE A 96 3.53 13.06 12.71
C PHE A 96 2.92 14.00 13.75
N SER A 97 3.72 14.68 14.58
CA SER A 97 3.17 15.65 15.54
C SER A 97 2.58 16.91 14.90
N THR A 98 2.87 17.16 13.62
CA THR A 98 2.48 18.40 12.92
C THR A 98 1.52 18.19 11.75
N VAL A 99 1.54 17.02 11.12
CA VAL A 99 0.69 16.68 9.97
C VAL A 99 -0.79 16.67 10.38
N ARG A 100 -1.66 17.11 9.47
CA ARG A 100 -3.11 17.06 9.66
C ARG A 100 -3.68 15.89 8.86
N VAL A 101 -4.66 15.22 9.46
CA VAL A 101 -5.39 14.12 8.82
C VAL A 101 -6.72 14.62 8.26
N PRO A 102 -7.08 14.26 7.01
CA PRO A 102 -6.29 13.45 6.07
C PRO A 102 -5.20 14.26 5.34
N ALA A 103 -4.18 13.58 4.84
CA ALA A 103 -3.18 14.18 3.93
C ALA A 103 -2.54 13.11 3.03
N PHE A 104 -2.18 13.47 1.80
CA PHE A 104 -1.29 12.63 0.99
C PHE A 104 0.13 12.71 1.55
N ILE A 105 0.73 11.56 1.83
CA ILE A 105 2.08 11.49 2.38
C ILE A 105 2.92 10.45 1.64
N SER A 106 4.21 10.76 1.48
CA SER A 106 5.24 9.78 1.17
C SER A 106 5.92 9.32 2.45
N LEU A 107 6.30 8.05 2.53
CA LEU A 107 6.98 7.49 3.69
C LEU A 107 8.04 6.49 3.26
N THR A 108 9.24 6.65 3.83
CA THR A 108 10.27 5.62 3.81
C THR A 108 10.39 5.01 5.20
N GLY A 109 10.47 3.69 5.29
CA GLY A 109 10.63 3.04 6.58
C GLY A 109 11.07 1.58 6.49
N LYS A 110 11.41 1.01 7.65
CA LYS A 110 11.81 -0.40 7.76
C LYS A 110 10.61 -1.27 8.01
N ALA A 111 10.46 -2.32 7.21
CA ALA A 111 9.45 -3.33 7.43
C ALA A 111 9.77 -4.14 8.68
N ARG A 112 8.76 -4.41 9.51
CA ARG A 112 8.88 -5.16 10.76
C ARG A 112 7.70 -6.09 10.90
N ILE A 113 7.98 -7.31 11.29
CA ILE A 113 6.98 -8.23 11.82
C ILE A 113 7.05 -8.20 13.34
N TYR A 114 5.89 -8.18 13.97
CA TYR A 114 5.71 -8.30 15.40
C TYR A 114 4.61 -9.32 15.68
N GLU A 115 4.91 -10.26 16.58
CA GLU A 115 3.99 -11.30 17.00
C GLU A 115 3.82 -11.21 18.53
N PRO A 116 2.81 -10.47 19.02
CA PRO A 116 2.57 -10.34 20.46
C PRO A 116 2.13 -11.66 21.09
N GLU A 117 1.32 -12.43 20.38
CA GLU A 117 0.81 -13.73 20.81
C GLU A 117 1.03 -14.78 19.70
N PRO A 118 1.28 -16.06 20.04
CA PRO A 118 1.45 -17.12 19.04
C PRO A 118 0.29 -17.16 18.04
N GLY A 119 0.59 -16.96 16.77
CA GLY A 119 -0.39 -16.93 15.67
C GLY A 119 -0.91 -15.54 15.30
N SER A 120 -0.54 -14.48 16.02
CA SER A 120 -0.93 -13.10 15.72
C SER A 120 0.18 -12.32 15.03
N VAL A 121 0.46 -12.65 13.77
CA VAL A 121 1.53 -12.01 13.01
C VAL A 121 1.06 -10.67 12.46
N PHE A 122 1.58 -9.56 12.98
CA PHE A 122 1.34 -8.22 12.47
C PHE A 122 2.56 -7.69 11.75
N ILE A 123 2.38 -7.17 10.54
CA ILE A 123 3.42 -6.43 9.83
C ILE A 123 3.18 -4.92 9.95
N SER A 124 4.27 -4.18 10.12
CA SER A 124 4.25 -2.73 10.24
C SER A 124 5.47 -2.10 9.59
N ILE A 125 5.40 -0.80 9.36
CA ILE A 125 6.53 0.00 8.91
C ILE A 125 7.00 0.84 10.09
N ARG A 126 8.27 0.68 10.49
CA ARG A 126 8.95 1.65 11.35
C ARG A 126 9.37 2.82 10.47
N ALA A 127 8.69 3.96 10.62
CA ALA A 127 8.96 5.14 9.83
C ALA A 127 10.40 5.62 10.02
N GLU A 128 11.09 5.95 8.94
CA GLU A 128 12.38 6.66 8.98
C GLU A 128 12.17 8.13 8.64
N GLU A 129 11.42 8.39 7.57
CA GLU A 129 11.16 9.72 7.04
C GLU A 129 9.77 9.76 6.39
N ALA A 130 9.06 10.87 6.54
CA ALA A 130 7.77 11.11 5.89
C ALA A 130 7.63 12.57 5.47
N ASN A 131 6.93 12.81 4.37
CA ASN A 131 6.70 14.15 3.80
C ASN A 131 5.28 14.25 3.24
N VAL A 132 4.65 15.42 3.36
CA VAL A 132 3.40 15.71 2.64
C VAL A 132 3.71 15.78 1.15
N VAL A 133 2.86 15.17 0.33
CA VAL A 133 2.93 15.21 -1.13
C VAL A 133 1.59 15.63 -1.70
N ASP A 134 1.52 15.82 -3.01
CA ASP A 134 0.26 16.06 -3.71
C ASP A 134 -0.30 14.76 -4.32
N GLU A 135 -1.48 14.89 -4.91
CA GLU A 135 -2.16 13.81 -5.60
C GLU A 135 -1.36 13.29 -6.81
N GLU A 136 -0.65 14.16 -7.55
CA GLU A 136 0.13 13.77 -8.72
C GLU A 136 1.26 12.80 -8.35
N ILE A 137 2.02 13.12 -7.29
CA ILE A 137 3.08 12.25 -6.77
C ILE A 137 2.51 10.91 -6.31
N ARG A 138 1.34 10.91 -5.65
CA ARG A 138 0.68 9.68 -5.22
C ARG A 138 0.23 8.84 -6.42
N ASN A 139 -0.40 9.44 -7.42
CA ASN A 139 -0.85 8.74 -8.61
C ASN A 139 0.33 8.16 -9.39
N ARG A 140 1.43 8.93 -9.51
CA ARG A 140 2.68 8.46 -10.10
C ARG A 140 3.25 7.26 -9.35
N TRP A 141 3.25 7.29 -8.01
CA TRP A 141 3.70 6.15 -7.21
C TRP A 141 2.84 4.90 -7.44
N VAL A 142 1.52 5.04 -7.55
CA VAL A 142 0.62 3.91 -7.83
C VAL A 142 0.95 3.28 -9.19
N VAL A 143 1.15 4.09 -10.23
CA VAL A 143 1.52 3.59 -11.57
C VAL A 143 2.89 2.89 -11.55
N ASP A 144 3.93 3.56 -11.02
CA ASP A 144 5.28 2.98 -10.95
C ASP A 144 5.31 1.68 -10.11
N THR A 145 4.49 1.60 -9.05
CA THR A 145 4.37 0.39 -8.22
C THR A 145 3.61 -0.71 -8.95
N ALA A 146 2.57 -0.37 -9.70
CA ALA A 146 1.83 -1.32 -10.52
C ALA A 146 2.69 -1.93 -11.62
N GLU A 147 3.49 -1.15 -12.33
CA GLU A 147 4.45 -1.66 -13.32
C GLU A 147 5.40 -2.70 -12.69
N GLN A 148 6.05 -2.33 -11.57
CA GLN A 148 6.96 -3.25 -10.88
C GLN A 148 6.27 -4.51 -10.36
N THR A 149 5.02 -4.40 -9.90
CA THR A 149 4.26 -5.56 -9.41
C THR A 149 3.78 -6.44 -10.55
N VAL A 150 3.43 -5.88 -11.71
CA VAL A 150 3.07 -6.65 -12.91
C VAL A 150 4.27 -7.46 -13.40
N ASP A 151 5.46 -6.86 -13.48
CA ASP A 151 6.69 -7.59 -13.85
C ASP A 151 6.95 -8.78 -12.90
N ARG A 152 6.76 -8.58 -11.59
CA ARG A 152 6.85 -9.67 -10.60
C ARG A 152 5.78 -10.73 -10.81
N LEU A 153 4.53 -10.34 -11.04
CA LEU A 153 3.42 -11.26 -11.30
C LEU A 153 3.66 -12.12 -12.54
N GLU A 154 4.27 -11.55 -13.60
CA GLU A 154 4.63 -12.30 -14.80
C GLU A 154 5.72 -13.33 -14.53
N ALA A 155 6.81 -12.94 -13.85
CA ALA A 155 7.87 -13.86 -13.45
C ALA A 155 7.33 -14.99 -12.56
N PHE A 156 6.48 -14.64 -11.60
CA PHE A 156 5.83 -15.59 -10.70
C PHE A 156 4.88 -16.54 -11.42
N SER A 157 4.12 -16.04 -12.41
CA SER A 157 3.23 -16.87 -13.23
C SER A 157 4.03 -17.88 -14.06
N ARG A 158 5.14 -17.45 -14.68
CA ARG A 158 6.05 -18.35 -15.41
C ARG A 158 6.63 -19.43 -14.50
N ALA A 159 6.99 -19.09 -13.26
CA ALA A 159 7.46 -20.04 -12.25
C ALA A 159 6.38 -21.08 -11.88
N LEU A 160 5.12 -20.67 -11.77
CA LEU A 160 4.00 -21.56 -11.48
C LEU A 160 3.67 -22.50 -12.66
N GLU A 161 3.81 -22.01 -13.89
CA GLU A 161 3.53 -22.76 -15.12
C GLU A 161 4.63 -23.76 -15.47
N SER A 162 5.90 -23.45 -15.15
CA SER A 162 7.03 -24.35 -15.41
C SER A 162 6.98 -25.62 -14.57
N GLY A 163 6.38 -25.56 -13.37
CA GLY A 163 6.36 -26.67 -12.42
C GLY A 163 7.71 -26.95 -11.74
N PHE A 164 8.76 -26.18 -12.05
CA PHE A 164 10.07 -26.32 -11.42
C PHE A 164 10.08 -25.82 -9.97
N ARG A 165 11.03 -26.30 -9.17
CA ARG A 165 11.24 -25.92 -7.76
C ARG A 165 12.73 -25.84 -7.45
N GLY A 166 13.09 -25.18 -6.34
CA GLY A 166 14.47 -25.05 -5.88
C GLY A 166 15.40 -24.43 -6.94
N GLU A 167 16.64 -24.94 -7.01
CA GLU A 167 17.67 -24.38 -7.90
C GLU A 167 17.27 -24.45 -9.38
N THR A 168 16.59 -25.52 -9.82
CA THR A 168 16.12 -25.64 -11.20
C THR A 168 15.17 -24.51 -11.58
N LEU A 169 14.31 -24.08 -10.65
CA LEU A 169 13.43 -22.94 -10.90
C LEU A 169 14.22 -21.63 -10.97
N ARG A 170 15.20 -21.46 -10.08
CA ARG A 170 16.06 -20.28 -10.06
C ARG A 170 16.82 -20.12 -11.37
N GLU A 171 17.48 -21.17 -11.85
CA GLU A 171 18.15 -21.21 -13.15
C GLU A 171 17.20 -20.87 -14.31
N TYR A 172 16.02 -21.51 -14.33
CA TYR A 172 14.98 -21.25 -15.35
C TYR A 172 14.55 -19.78 -15.43
N LEU A 173 14.45 -19.10 -14.28
CA LEU A 173 14.06 -17.69 -14.19
C LEU A 173 15.21 -16.76 -14.60
N LEU A 174 16.45 -17.07 -14.19
CA LEU A 174 17.65 -16.32 -14.58
C LEU A 174 17.84 -16.32 -16.10
N GLU A 175 17.66 -17.47 -16.76
CA GLU A 175 17.71 -17.59 -18.23
C GLU A 175 16.68 -16.71 -18.95
N ARG A 176 15.62 -16.30 -18.26
CA ARG A 176 14.54 -15.44 -18.78
C ARG A 176 14.70 -13.97 -18.37
N GLY A 177 15.86 -13.60 -17.83
CA GLY A 177 16.19 -12.23 -17.45
C GLY A 177 15.57 -11.77 -16.12
N VAL A 178 15.04 -12.69 -15.31
CA VAL A 178 14.61 -12.37 -13.94
C VAL A 178 15.85 -12.10 -13.09
N SER A 179 15.81 -11.08 -12.24
CA SER A 179 16.94 -10.75 -11.37
C SER A 179 17.24 -11.86 -10.37
N GLU A 180 18.51 -11.99 -9.96
CA GLU A 180 18.95 -13.02 -9.03
C GLU A 180 18.17 -12.99 -7.69
N GLU A 181 17.96 -11.81 -7.13
CA GLU A 181 17.19 -11.60 -5.90
C GLU A 181 15.73 -12.07 -6.05
N LEU A 182 15.10 -11.74 -7.18
CA LEU A 182 13.70 -12.12 -7.42
C LEU A 182 13.57 -13.62 -7.75
N ALA A 183 14.50 -14.20 -8.50
CA ALA A 183 14.50 -15.64 -8.80
C ALA A 183 14.66 -16.48 -7.52
N GLU A 184 15.59 -16.09 -6.63
CA GLU A 184 15.75 -16.70 -5.31
C GLU A 184 14.47 -16.56 -4.48
N GLY A 185 13.92 -15.35 -4.39
CA GLY A 185 12.72 -15.09 -3.62
C GLY A 185 11.49 -15.84 -4.13
N ILE A 186 11.28 -15.93 -5.44
CA ILE A 186 10.18 -16.72 -6.03
C ILE A 186 10.34 -18.20 -5.67
N SER A 187 11.56 -18.75 -5.75
CA SER A 187 11.83 -20.13 -5.36
C SER A 187 11.45 -20.38 -3.90
N ILE A 188 11.91 -19.53 -2.99
CA ILE A 188 11.62 -19.64 -1.55
C ILE A 188 10.11 -19.50 -1.27
N ALA A 189 9.44 -18.55 -1.92
CA ALA A 189 8.01 -18.33 -1.73
C ALA A 189 7.18 -19.55 -2.17
N LEU A 190 7.51 -20.16 -3.31
CA LEU A 190 6.79 -21.32 -3.84
C LEU A 190 7.04 -22.63 -3.08
N GLU A 191 8.10 -22.71 -2.27
CA GLU A 191 8.31 -23.84 -1.35
C GLU A 191 7.43 -23.76 -0.11
N ARG A 192 7.04 -22.54 0.29
CA ARG A 192 6.31 -22.28 1.54
C ARG A 192 4.80 -22.14 1.35
N ASP A 193 4.37 -21.59 0.22
CA ASP A 193 2.95 -21.25 0.01
C ASP A 193 2.12 -22.44 -0.49
N ARG A 194 0.97 -22.67 0.14
CA ARG A 194 0.00 -23.70 -0.25
C ARG A 194 -0.94 -23.26 -1.36
N PHE A 195 -1.21 -21.95 -1.51
CA PHE A 195 -2.17 -21.42 -2.48
C PHE A 195 -1.65 -20.20 -3.28
N PRO A 196 -0.46 -20.29 -3.90
CA PRO A 196 0.19 -19.14 -4.53
C PRO A 196 -0.61 -18.50 -5.68
N ARG A 197 -1.48 -19.26 -6.36
CA ARG A 197 -2.30 -18.77 -7.49
C ARG A 197 -3.42 -17.82 -7.05
N GLU A 198 -4.05 -18.10 -5.91
CA GLU A 198 -5.20 -17.31 -5.45
C GLU A 198 -4.74 -15.91 -5.03
N PHE A 199 -3.61 -15.82 -4.32
CA PHE A 199 -3.06 -14.53 -3.92
C PHE A 199 -2.70 -13.66 -5.14
N ALA A 200 -1.98 -14.23 -6.12
CA ALA A 200 -1.60 -13.51 -7.34
C ALA A 200 -2.83 -12.98 -8.11
N LYS A 201 -3.90 -13.78 -8.19
CA LYS A 201 -5.17 -13.38 -8.82
C LYS A 201 -5.83 -12.23 -8.07
N GLN A 202 -5.93 -12.32 -6.74
CA GLN A 202 -6.54 -11.29 -5.90
C GLN A 202 -5.75 -9.98 -5.91
N LEU A 203 -4.42 -10.04 -5.93
CA LEU A 203 -3.56 -8.87 -6.02
C LEU A 203 -3.72 -8.20 -7.39
N ARG A 204 -3.74 -8.97 -8.47
CA ARG A 204 -3.96 -8.44 -9.83
C ARG A 204 -5.32 -7.74 -9.97
N ALA A 205 -6.36 -8.28 -9.34
CA ALA A 205 -7.69 -7.66 -9.32
C ALA A 205 -7.66 -6.31 -8.58
N SER A 206 -7.09 -6.28 -7.37
CA SER A 206 -7.00 -5.05 -6.57
C SER A 206 -6.16 -3.96 -7.25
N ILE A 207 -5.05 -4.31 -7.90
CA ILE A 207 -4.24 -3.33 -8.66
C ILE A 207 -5.03 -2.78 -9.85
N ARG A 208 -5.76 -3.64 -10.57
CA ARG A 208 -6.59 -3.20 -11.70
C ARG A 208 -7.69 -2.22 -11.24
N GLU A 209 -8.35 -2.52 -10.14
CA GLU A 209 -9.36 -1.63 -9.55
C GLU A 209 -8.73 -0.29 -9.13
N GLY A 210 -7.58 -0.32 -8.47
CA GLY A 210 -6.84 0.88 -8.09
C GLY A 210 -6.41 1.74 -9.27
N LEU A 211 -5.93 1.13 -10.35
CA LEU A 211 -5.55 1.86 -11.57
C LEU A 211 -6.76 2.48 -12.29
N LYS A 212 -7.90 1.78 -12.34
CA LYS A 212 -9.13 2.33 -12.92
C LYS A 212 -9.60 3.58 -12.20
N ALA A 213 -9.41 3.64 -10.89
CA ALA A 213 -9.78 4.82 -10.11
C ALA A 213 -8.92 6.06 -10.45
N LEU A 214 -7.72 5.88 -11.03
CA LEU A 214 -6.90 6.98 -11.54
C LEU A 214 -7.39 7.48 -12.91
N ASP A 215 -7.96 6.57 -13.72
CA ASP A 215 -8.41 6.85 -15.10
C ASP A 215 -9.73 7.65 -15.15
N PHE A 216 -10.45 7.77 -14.03
CA PHE A 216 -11.66 8.59 -13.90
C PHE A 216 -11.39 10.11 -13.95
N GLU A 217 -10.12 10.50 -14.06
CA GLU A 217 -9.71 11.87 -14.45
C GLU A 217 -9.63 12.04 -15.98
N ALA A 218 -9.64 10.95 -16.77
CA ALA A 218 -9.37 10.99 -18.22
C ALA A 218 -10.61 10.80 -19.11
N GLU A 219 -11.67 10.11 -18.65
CA GLU A 219 -12.91 9.92 -19.43
C GLU A 219 -13.97 10.99 -19.13
N ASP A 220 -13.65 12.26 -19.38
CA ASP A 220 -14.65 13.33 -19.32
C ASP A 220 -15.40 13.46 -20.65
N THR A 221 -16.60 12.86 -20.71
CA THR A 221 -17.65 13.45 -21.55
C THR A 221 -18.19 14.69 -20.83
N ALA A 222 -18.44 15.79 -21.57
CA ALA A 222 -18.74 17.11 -20.98
C ALA A 222 -19.92 17.15 -19.97
N GLY A 223 -20.83 16.17 -20.01
CA GLY A 223 -21.91 16.03 -19.03
C GLY A 223 -21.49 15.37 -17.71
N ALA A 224 -20.61 14.38 -17.75
CA ALA A 224 -20.10 13.67 -16.58
C ALA A 224 -19.14 14.56 -15.76
N ALA A 225 -18.31 15.36 -16.45
CA ALA A 225 -17.41 16.34 -15.85
C ALA A 225 -18.15 17.32 -14.93
N TYR A 226 -19.25 17.91 -15.44
CA TYR A 226 -20.04 18.88 -14.68
C TYR A 226 -20.71 18.27 -13.45
N GLN A 227 -21.21 17.04 -13.58
CA GLN A 227 -21.82 16.32 -12.46
C GLN A 227 -20.77 15.93 -11.41
N LYS A 228 -19.56 15.51 -11.83
CA LYS A 228 -18.42 15.23 -10.94
C LYS A 228 -17.97 16.47 -10.18
N GLU A 229 -17.76 17.59 -10.88
CA GLU A 229 -17.39 18.88 -10.27
C GLU A 229 -18.44 19.31 -9.25
N PHE A 230 -19.72 19.18 -9.59
CA PHE A 230 -20.82 19.50 -8.69
C PHE A 230 -20.86 18.61 -7.44
N VAL A 231 -20.69 17.29 -7.59
CA VAL A 231 -20.63 16.34 -6.47
C VAL A 231 -19.44 16.67 -5.56
N LEU A 232 -18.28 17.03 -6.14
CA LEU A 232 -17.09 17.47 -5.40
C LEU A 232 -17.31 18.77 -4.64
N GLU A 233 -17.87 19.79 -5.28
CA GLU A 233 -18.21 21.06 -4.62
C GLU A 233 -19.19 20.82 -3.46
N LEU A 234 -20.23 20.01 -3.68
CA LEU A 234 -21.19 19.68 -2.63
C LEU A 234 -20.52 18.95 -1.45
N LEU A 235 -19.61 18.02 -1.73
CA LEU A 235 -18.85 17.30 -0.69
C LEU A 235 -17.93 18.25 0.09
N ARG A 236 -17.33 19.25 -0.57
CA ARG A 236 -16.54 20.31 0.10
C ARG A 236 -17.41 21.20 0.98
N GLU A 237 -18.57 21.61 0.48
CA GLU A 237 -19.53 22.46 1.21
C GLU A 237 -20.06 21.74 2.47
N MET A 238 -20.39 20.46 2.35
CA MET A 238 -20.99 19.68 3.44
C MET A 238 -19.96 19.06 4.39
N GLY A 239 -18.79 18.67 3.90
CA GLY A 239 -17.85 17.79 4.60
C GLY A 239 -17.10 18.42 5.76
N GLY A 240 -16.82 19.73 5.71
CA GLY A 240 -16.11 20.46 6.77
C GLY A 240 -14.94 19.68 7.41
N ASN A 241 -14.75 19.85 8.72
CA ASN A 241 -13.70 19.12 9.46
C ASN A 241 -14.12 17.72 9.94
N LYS A 242 -15.40 17.37 9.88
CA LYS A 242 -15.94 16.13 10.49
C LYS A 242 -16.32 15.05 9.48
N GLY A 243 -16.32 15.36 8.19
CA GLY A 243 -16.96 14.55 7.17
C GLY A 243 -18.47 14.76 7.12
N VAL A 244 -19.10 14.14 6.13
CA VAL A 244 -20.54 14.15 5.88
C VAL A 244 -21.09 12.74 5.98
N ASP A 245 -22.31 12.60 6.50
CA ASP A 245 -23.03 11.32 6.46
C ASP A 245 -23.36 10.96 5.00
N TYR A 246 -22.98 9.75 4.58
CA TYR A 246 -23.10 9.30 3.20
C TYR A 246 -24.55 9.30 2.70
N ALA A 247 -25.48 8.82 3.53
CA ALA A 247 -26.89 8.79 3.14
C ALA A 247 -27.45 10.21 2.97
N VAL A 248 -27.13 11.10 3.92
CA VAL A 248 -27.53 12.52 3.83
C VAL A 248 -26.91 13.22 2.61
N PHE A 249 -25.65 12.89 2.29
CA PHE A 249 -24.96 13.41 1.12
C PHE A 249 -25.65 12.98 -0.17
N VAL A 250 -25.96 11.69 -0.33
CA VAL A 250 -26.66 11.15 -1.50
C VAL A 250 -28.03 11.80 -1.65
N GLU A 251 -28.83 11.85 -0.57
CA GLU A 251 -30.14 12.52 -0.59
C GLU A 251 -30.05 13.99 -1.03
N THR A 252 -29.03 14.71 -0.53
CA THR A 252 -28.81 16.11 -0.87
C THR A 252 -28.42 16.27 -2.34
N ALA A 253 -27.51 15.43 -2.85
CA ALA A 253 -27.08 15.47 -4.24
C ALA A 253 -28.23 15.16 -5.21
N VAL A 254 -29.06 14.16 -4.88
CA VAL A 254 -30.26 13.78 -5.63
C VAL A 254 -31.29 14.91 -5.61
N SER A 255 -31.51 15.55 -4.46
CA SER A 255 -32.42 16.71 -4.35
C SER A 255 -31.97 17.91 -5.22
N LYS A 256 -30.68 18.00 -5.53
CA LYS A 256 -30.10 19.02 -6.41
C LYS A 256 -30.02 18.58 -7.88
N GLY A 257 -30.58 17.41 -8.24
CA GLY A 257 -30.77 16.98 -9.62
C GLY A 257 -29.66 16.07 -10.18
N VAL A 258 -28.76 15.56 -9.34
CA VAL A 258 -27.77 14.55 -9.78
C VAL A 258 -28.37 13.15 -9.61
N PRO A 259 -28.37 12.29 -10.64
CA PRO A 259 -28.82 10.90 -10.49
C PRO A 259 -28.02 10.16 -9.41
N GLU A 260 -28.70 9.38 -8.57
CA GLU A 260 -28.08 8.63 -7.47
C GLU A 260 -26.91 7.76 -7.96
N GLU A 261 -27.09 7.06 -9.09
CA GLU A 261 -26.05 6.24 -9.73
C GLU A 261 -24.76 7.02 -10.00
N VAL A 262 -24.89 8.27 -10.45
CA VAL A 262 -23.74 9.15 -10.71
C VAL A 262 -23.07 9.59 -9.40
N VAL A 263 -23.86 9.89 -8.36
CA VAL A 263 -23.32 10.24 -7.04
C VAL A 263 -22.53 9.07 -6.45
N GLU A 264 -23.11 7.86 -6.50
CA GLU A 264 -22.44 6.65 -6.02
C GLU A 264 -21.16 6.35 -6.79
N GLU A 265 -21.19 6.49 -8.11
CA GLU A 265 -20.03 6.26 -8.98
C GLU A 265 -18.91 7.26 -8.69
N VAL A 266 -19.23 8.56 -8.58
CA VAL A 266 -18.25 9.60 -8.24
C VAL A 266 -17.67 9.33 -6.86
N VAL A 267 -18.48 9.12 -5.81
CA VAL A 267 -17.97 8.86 -4.46
C VAL A 267 -17.11 7.61 -4.43
N ARG A 268 -17.52 6.53 -5.12
CA ARG A 268 -16.73 5.30 -5.23
C ARG A 268 -15.39 5.57 -5.90
N SER A 269 -15.36 6.37 -6.97
CA SER A 269 -14.13 6.77 -7.62
C SER A 269 -13.24 7.60 -6.70
N LEU A 270 -13.79 8.56 -5.95
CA LEU A 270 -13.03 9.36 -5.00
C LEU A 270 -12.44 8.51 -3.87
N LEU A 271 -13.18 7.53 -3.36
CA LEU A 271 -12.72 6.59 -2.33
C LEU A 271 -11.61 5.68 -2.86
N ALA A 272 -11.82 5.03 -4.00
CA ALA A 272 -10.83 4.16 -4.62
C ALA A 272 -9.58 4.94 -5.05
N GLY A 273 -9.82 6.16 -5.52
CA GLY A 273 -8.83 7.15 -5.89
C GLY A 273 -8.29 7.90 -4.67
N GLY A 274 -8.56 7.55 -3.41
CA GLY A 274 -7.96 8.18 -2.24
C GLY A 274 -8.18 9.70 -2.06
N GLN A 275 -9.00 10.34 -2.90
CA GLN A 275 -9.43 11.73 -2.75
C GLN A 275 -10.53 11.87 -1.69
N CYS A 276 -11.16 10.75 -1.33
CA CYS A 276 -12.10 10.64 -0.23
C CYS A 276 -11.68 9.47 0.66
N TYR A 277 -12.00 9.55 1.95
CA TYR A 277 -11.83 8.44 2.88
C TYR A 277 -13.03 8.34 3.83
N GLU A 278 -13.22 7.17 4.43
CA GLU A 278 -14.31 6.89 5.37
C GLU A 278 -13.75 6.78 6.80
N PRO A 279 -13.68 7.89 7.58
CA PRO A 279 -13.16 7.86 8.95
C PRO A 279 -13.95 6.96 9.91
N ARG A 280 -15.25 6.80 9.65
CA ARG A 280 -16.17 5.93 10.42
C ARG A 280 -17.24 5.44 9.45
N ILE A 281 -17.79 4.25 9.71
CA ILE A 281 -18.85 3.65 8.89
C ILE A 281 -19.97 4.68 8.64
N GLY A 282 -20.23 4.96 7.37
CA GLY A 282 -21.26 5.89 6.91
C GLY A 282 -20.84 7.36 6.87
N ILE A 283 -19.62 7.73 7.27
CA ILE A 283 -19.12 9.11 7.20
C ILE A 283 -18.00 9.20 6.17
N ILE A 284 -18.19 10.01 5.13
CA ILE A 284 -17.18 10.25 4.09
C ILE A 284 -16.57 11.64 4.22
N ARG A 285 -15.29 11.78 3.86
CA ARG A 285 -14.57 13.06 3.93
C ARG A 285 -13.53 13.17 2.83
N LEU A 286 -13.43 14.35 2.21
CA LEU A 286 -12.39 14.63 1.22
C LEU A 286 -11.01 14.74 1.86
N VAL A 287 -10.02 14.29 1.11
CA VAL A 287 -8.59 14.49 1.37
C VAL A 287 -8.22 15.87 0.80
N GLY A 288 -7.72 16.74 1.67
CA GLY A 288 -7.38 18.13 1.35
C GLY A 288 -5.89 18.36 1.23
#